data_AF-A0A7V6CRH3-F1
#
_entry.id   AF-A0A7V6CRH3-F1
#
_cell.length_a   1.000
_cell.length_b   1.000
_cell.length_c   1.000
_cell.angle_alpha   90.00
_cell.angle_beta   90.00
_cell.angle_gamma   90.00
#
_symmetry.space_group_name_H-M   'P 1'
#
loop_
_entity.id
_entity.type
_entity.pdbx_description
1 polymer ?
#
loop_
_entity_poly.entity_id
_entity_poly.type
_entity_poly.pdbx_seq_one_letter_code
_entity_poly.pdbx_strand_id
1 'polypeptide(L)'
;MRTIAYWTGGILALMLSYANFSLEEQEKMKQEPTQAQGVKRLLIVTHTAGFRHADSIEAGEKILAELAQQHGQFTVSYCRTADEVQKMLTPEYLNENRFDGVIFLNTTGDLGIPDLK
;
A
#
# COMPACT_ATOMS: atom_id res chain seq x y z
N MET A 1 44.41 -14.89 -49.86
CA MET A 1 44.28 -14.84 -48.39
C MET A 1 43.11 -13.93 -48.06
N ARG A 2 42.00 -14.45 -47.51
CA ARG A 2 40.78 -13.68 -47.17
C ARG A 2 40.72 -13.54 -45.65
N THR A 3 40.88 -12.31 -45.16
CA THR A 3 40.71 -11.95 -43.75
C THR A 3 39.22 -11.75 -43.46
N ILE A 4 38.67 -12.59 -42.58
CA ILE A 4 37.34 -12.44 -42.00
C ILE A 4 37.50 -11.53 -40.78
N ALA A 5 37.08 -10.26 -40.90
CA ALA A 5 36.98 -9.34 -39.78
C ALA A 5 35.68 -9.65 -39.02
N TYR A 6 35.83 -10.18 -37.81
CA TYR A 6 34.71 -10.60 -36.98
C TYR A 6 33.89 -9.41 -36.48
N TRP A 7 32.59 -9.57 -36.65
CA TRP A 7 31.46 -8.73 -36.29
C TRP A 7 31.26 -8.74 -34.76
N THR A 8 32.24 -8.29 -33.97
CA THR A 8 32.18 -8.31 -32.49
C THR A 8 31.62 -7.03 -31.88
N GLY A 9 31.61 -5.92 -32.63
CA GLY A 9 31.14 -4.62 -32.13
C GLY A 9 29.61 -4.51 -31.99
N GLY A 10 28.84 -5.22 -32.80
CA GLY A 10 27.37 -5.10 -32.84
C GLY A 10 26.67 -5.67 -31.61
N ILE A 11 27.15 -6.80 -31.08
CA ILE A 11 26.54 -7.47 -29.92
C ILE A 11 26.84 -6.71 -28.62
N LEU A 12 28.05 -6.15 -28.49
CA LEU A 12 28.42 -5.36 -27.31
C LEU A 12 27.66 -4.03 -27.26
N ALA A 13 27.45 -3.38 -28.41
CA ALA A 13 26.65 -2.16 -28.50
C ALA A 13 25.16 -2.41 -28.17
N LEU A 14 24.60 -3.55 -28.57
CA LEU A 14 23.21 -3.91 -28.27
C LEU A 14 23.01 -4.18 -26.77
N MET A 15 23.97 -4.86 -26.13
CA MET A 15 23.93 -5.14 -24.68
C MET A 15 24.12 -3.87 -23.84
N LEU A 16 25.03 -2.96 -24.23
CA LEU A 16 25.16 -1.66 -23.56
C LEU A 16 23.91 -0.80 -23.72
N SER A 17 23.28 -0.83 -24.90
CA SER A 17 22.01 -0.12 -25.14
C SER A 17 20.89 -0.69 -24.27
N TYR A 18 20.80 -2.01 -24.10
CA TYR A 18 19.81 -2.66 -23.24
C TYR A 18 20.02 -2.34 -21.75
N ALA A 19 21.27 -2.32 -21.30
CA ALA A 19 21.61 -1.97 -19.91
C ALA A 19 21.27 -0.50 -19.60
N ASN A 20 21.57 0.43 -20.51
CA ASN A 20 21.21 1.84 -20.33
C ASN A 20 19.70 2.07 -20.32
N PHE A 21 18.96 1.41 -21.21
CA PHE A 21 17.49 1.48 -21.25
C PHE A 21 16.85 0.93 -19.96
N SER A 22 17.37 -0.20 -19.45
CA SER A 22 16.88 -0.80 -18.21
C SER A 22 17.14 0.09 -16.98
N LEU A 23 18.27 0.81 -16.93
CA LEU A 23 18.57 1.72 -15.84
C LEU A 23 17.68 2.97 -15.87
N GLU A 24 17.40 3.53 -17.04
CA GLU A 24 16.49 4.67 -17.19
C GLU A 24 15.04 4.33 -16.78
N GLU A 25 14.54 3.13 -17.12
CA GLU A 25 13.22 2.68 -16.64
C GLU A 25 13.17 2.47 -15.13
N GLN A 26 14.26 1.95 -14.55
CA GLN A 26 14.39 1.78 -13.10
C GLN A 26 14.46 3.13 -12.37
N GLU A 27 15.13 4.13 -12.94
CA GLU A 27 15.15 5.50 -12.41
C GLU A 27 13.79 6.19 -12.56
N LYS A 28 13.10 6.01 -13.69
CA LYS A 28 11.77 6.55 -13.93
C LYS A 28 10.72 5.96 -12.98
N MET A 29 10.78 4.66 -12.70
CA MET A 29 9.93 4.02 -11.67
C MET A 29 10.25 4.50 -10.25
N LYS A 30 11.49 4.93 -9.98
CA LYS A 30 11.89 5.51 -8.69
C LYS A 30 11.43 6.97 -8.51
N GLN A 31 11.10 7.65 -9.60
CA GLN A 31 10.92 9.09 -9.63
C GLN A 31 9.53 9.55 -10.08
N GLU A 32 8.59 8.66 -10.41
CA GLU A 32 7.22 9.11 -10.61
C GLU A 32 6.69 9.66 -9.28
N PRO A 33 6.51 10.99 -9.15
CA PRO A 33 5.93 11.54 -7.95
C PRO A 33 4.48 11.07 -7.98
N THR A 34 4.09 10.23 -7.01
CA THR A 34 2.70 10.17 -6.60
C THR A 34 2.28 11.62 -6.40
N GLN A 35 1.40 12.11 -7.28
CA GLN A 35 0.88 13.48 -7.23
C GLN A 35 0.61 13.82 -5.77
N ALA A 36 1.21 14.92 -5.28
CA ALA A 36 1.15 15.33 -3.88
C ALA A 36 -0.28 15.78 -3.52
N GLN A 37 -1.18 14.80 -3.47
CA GLN A 37 -2.42 14.89 -2.74
C GLN A 37 -2.00 14.87 -1.27
N GLY A 38 -2.44 15.87 -0.50
CA GLY A 38 -2.06 16.01 0.90
C GLY A 38 -2.24 14.71 1.71
N VAL A 39 -1.63 14.66 2.90
CA VAL A 39 -1.56 13.46 3.76
C VAL A 39 -2.94 12.80 3.89
N LYS A 40 -3.02 11.55 3.42
CA LYS A 40 -4.27 10.76 3.40
C LYS A 40 -4.63 10.23 4.78
N ARG A 41 -5.91 10.10 5.10
CA ARG A 41 -6.38 9.57 6.40
C ARG A 41 -7.01 8.20 6.20
N LEU A 42 -6.42 7.17 6.79
CA LEU A 42 -6.90 5.78 6.69
C LEU A 42 -7.49 5.31 8.03
N LEU A 43 -8.65 4.66 7.98
CA LEU A 43 -9.23 3.94 9.10
C LEU A 43 -8.90 2.45 8.98
N ILE A 44 -8.20 1.89 9.96
CA ILE A 44 -7.83 0.47 10.00
C ILE A 44 -8.80 -0.26 10.92
N VAL A 45 -9.60 -1.15 10.35
CA VAL A 45 -10.60 -1.95 11.08
C VAL A 45 -9.99 -3.31 11.41
N THR A 46 -9.75 -3.53 12.70
CA THR A 46 -9.15 -4.77 13.22
C THR A 46 -10.07 -5.52 14.18
N HIS A 47 -11.25 -4.97 14.46
CA HIS A 47 -12.31 -5.68 15.14
C HIS A 47 -12.76 -6.92 14.34
N THR A 48 -12.98 -8.03 15.04
CA THR A 48 -13.60 -9.22 14.50
C THR A 48 -14.43 -9.88 15.60
N ALA A 49 -15.69 -10.18 15.31
CA ALA A 49 -16.57 -10.90 16.23
C ALA A 49 -16.32 -12.42 16.20
N GLY A 50 -15.71 -12.92 15.12
CA GLY A 50 -15.38 -14.32 14.92
C GLY A 50 -13.98 -14.70 15.40
N PHE A 51 -13.43 -15.75 14.79
CA PHE A 51 -12.08 -16.22 15.10
C PHE A 51 -11.03 -15.15 14.81
N ARG A 52 -10.22 -14.85 15.83
CA ARG A 52 -9.18 -13.81 15.77
C ARG A 52 -7.80 -14.43 15.56
N HIS A 53 -7.15 -14.11 14.43
CA HIS A 53 -5.71 -14.34 14.24
C HIS A 53 -4.92 -13.15 14.78
N ALA A 54 -4.74 -13.11 16.10
CA ALA A 54 -4.12 -11.98 16.80
C ALA A 54 -2.76 -11.58 16.21
N ASP A 55 -1.86 -12.54 16.03
CA ASP A 55 -0.50 -12.29 15.51
C ASP A 55 -0.50 -11.59 14.14
N SER A 56 -1.41 -11.98 13.23
CA SER A 56 -1.51 -11.37 11.91
C SER A 56 -2.04 -9.94 11.97
N ILE A 57 -3.02 -9.70 12.84
CA ILE A 57 -3.63 -8.39 12.99
C ILE A 57 -2.64 -7.42 13.63
N GLU A 58 -1.96 -7.84 14.69
CA GLU A 58 -0.94 -7.03 15.38
C GLU A 58 0.25 -6.73 14.45
N ALA A 59 0.72 -7.72 13.69
CA ALA A 59 1.76 -7.50 12.70
C ALA A 59 1.35 -6.47 11.63
N GLY A 60 0.12 -6.58 11.11
CA GLY A 60 -0.39 -5.62 10.11
C GLY A 60 -0.58 -4.21 10.68
N GLU A 61 -1.12 -4.06 11.90
CA GLU A 61 -1.25 -2.74 12.56
C GLU A 61 0.12 -2.07 12.71
N LYS A 62 1.13 -2.84 13.13
CA LYS A 62 2.51 -2.37 13.29
C LYS A 62 3.11 -1.92 11.97
N ILE A 63 3.03 -2.75 10.93
CA ILE A 63 3.59 -2.43 9.60
C ILE A 63 2.94 -1.17 9.04
N LEU A 64 1.61 -1.02 9.15
CA LEU A 64 0.92 0.17 8.66
C LEU A 64 1.30 1.44 9.42
N ALA A 65 1.51 1.33 10.75
CA ALA A 65 2.01 2.45 11.55
C ALA A 65 3.43 2.84 11.13
N GLU A 66 4.32 1.86 10.93
CA GLU A 66 5.70 2.09 10.49
C GLU A 66 5.74 2.75 9.11
N LEU A 67 4.96 2.25 8.14
CA LEU A 67 4.87 2.85 6.81
C LEU A 67 4.34 4.28 6.85
N ALA A 68 3.32 4.56 7.67
CA ALA A 68 2.79 5.91 7.87
C ALA A 68 3.87 6.86 8.41
N GLN A 69 4.64 6.40 9.40
CA GLN A 69 5.74 7.18 10.00
C GLN A 69 6.91 7.40 9.03
N GLN A 70 7.30 6.37 8.28
CA GLN A 70 8.45 6.43 7.38
C GLN A 70 8.19 7.30 6.15
N HIS A 71 6.98 7.26 5.60
CA HIS A 71 6.68 7.88 4.33
C HIS A 71 5.88 9.18 4.46
N GLY A 72 5.12 9.38 5.54
CA GLY A 72 4.32 10.60 5.76
C GLY A 72 3.22 10.85 4.73
N GLN A 73 2.95 9.89 3.83
CA GLN A 73 1.95 10.02 2.76
C GLN A 73 0.53 9.82 3.30
N PHE A 74 0.39 9.15 4.44
CA PHE A 74 -0.89 8.90 5.11
C PHE A 74 -0.73 8.83 6.63
N THR A 75 -1.86 8.96 7.33
CA THR A 75 -2.01 8.71 8.78
C THR A 75 -2.99 7.56 9.01
N VAL A 76 -2.81 6.82 10.10
CA VAL A 76 -3.69 5.71 10.50
C VAL A 76 -4.48 6.04 11.77
N SER A 77 -5.77 5.70 11.75
CA SER A 77 -6.64 5.59 12.92
C SER A 77 -7.12 4.15 13.05
N TYR A 78 -7.42 3.69 14.26
CA TYR A 78 -7.80 2.29 14.49
C TYR A 78 -9.25 2.15 14.96
N CYS A 79 -9.90 1.07 14.53
CA CYS A 79 -11.22 0.61 14.94
C CYS A 79 -11.08 -0.87 15.38
N ARG A 80 -11.01 -1.08 16.69
CA ARG A 80 -10.62 -2.33 17.37
C ARG A 80 -11.77 -2.98 18.12
N THR A 81 -12.78 -2.20 18.52
CA THR A 81 -13.92 -2.70 19.32
C THR A 81 -15.23 -2.68 18.54
N ALA A 82 -16.21 -3.45 19.01
CA ALA A 82 -17.56 -3.46 18.44
C ALA A 82 -18.23 -2.08 18.54
N ASP A 83 -18.03 -1.37 19.66
CA ASP A 83 -18.55 -0.01 19.86
C ASP A 83 -17.91 0.98 18.88
N GLU A 84 -16.61 0.85 18.63
CA GLU A 84 -15.91 1.64 17.62
C GLU A 84 -16.42 1.33 16.22
N VAL A 85 -16.71 0.06 15.91
CA VAL A 85 -17.31 -0.33 14.62
C VAL A 85 -18.65 0.39 14.41
N GLN A 86 -19.56 0.35 15.40
CA GLN A 86 -20.87 1.00 15.31
C GLN A 86 -20.77 2.53 15.14
N LYS A 87 -19.79 3.14 15.80
CA LYS A 87 -19.58 4.60 15.75
C LYS A 87 -18.86 5.06 14.49
N MET A 88 -17.80 4.35 14.10
CA MET A 88 -16.81 4.85 13.13
C MET A 88 -17.12 4.44 11.70
N LEU A 89 -17.89 3.37 11.49
CA LEU A 89 -18.29 2.90 10.15
C LEU A 89 -19.64 3.44 9.69
N THR A 90 -19.99 4.67 10.09
CA THR A 90 -21.14 5.40 9.54
C THR A 90 -20.68 6.38 8.47
N PRO A 91 -21.51 6.66 7.43
CA PRO A 91 -21.19 7.69 6.44
C PRO A 91 -20.90 9.05 7.08
N GLU A 92 -21.64 9.43 8.11
CA GLU A 92 -21.47 10.69 8.84
C GLU A 92 -20.08 10.76 9.47
N TYR A 93 -19.69 9.75 10.25
CA TYR A 93 -18.40 9.74 10.93
C TYR A 93 -17.24 9.74 9.93
N LEU A 94 -17.34 8.94 8.86
CA LEU A 94 -16.31 8.86 7.83
C LEU A 94 -16.10 10.18 7.10
N ASN A 95 -17.19 10.88 6.77
CA ASN A 95 -17.16 12.18 6.10
C ASN A 95 -16.65 13.30 7.02
N GLU A 96 -17.15 13.39 8.25
CA GLU A 96 -16.74 14.41 9.23
C GLU A 96 -15.25 14.31 9.57
N ASN A 97 -14.74 13.08 9.69
CA ASN A 97 -13.33 12.82 9.99
C ASN A 97 -12.44 12.78 8.75
N ARG A 98 -13.02 13.01 7.56
CA ARG A 98 -12.34 13.08 6.26
C ARG A 98 -11.43 11.89 5.99
N PHE A 99 -11.92 10.68 6.23
CA PHE A 99 -11.17 9.48 5.85
C PHE A 99 -11.14 9.35 4.33
N ASP A 100 -9.94 9.13 3.78
CA ASP A 100 -9.71 8.87 2.35
C ASP A 100 -9.87 7.37 2.03
N GLY A 101 -9.84 6.50 3.04
CA GLY A 101 -9.99 5.06 2.85
C GLY A 101 -10.19 4.29 4.15
N VAL A 102 -10.74 3.08 4.01
CA VAL A 102 -10.95 2.12 5.10
C VAL A 102 -10.25 0.82 4.71
N ILE A 103 -9.43 0.29 5.61
CA ILE A 103 -8.73 -0.99 5.44
C ILE A 103 -9.32 -1.97 6.45
N PHE A 104 -9.92 -3.05 5.94
CA PHE A 104 -10.34 -4.18 6.77
C PHE A 104 -9.14 -5.11 6.97
N LEU A 105 -8.47 -4.95 8.11
CA LEU A 105 -7.43 -5.83 8.59
C LEU A 105 -8.01 -6.74 9.69
N ASN A 106 -9.08 -7.45 9.32
CA ASN A 106 -9.73 -8.42 10.17
C ASN A 106 -9.69 -9.80 9.48
N THR A 107 -10.07 -10.83 10.23
CA THR A 107 -9.76 -12.22 9.85
C THR A 107 -10.95 -12.96 9.26
N THR A 108 -12.13 -12.77 9.82
CA THR A 108 -13.35 -13.44 9.34
C THR A 108 -14.29 -12.52 8.59
N GLY A 109 -13.99 -11.21 8.51
CA GLY A 109 -14.89 -10.21 7.95
C GLY A 109 -16.13 -9.91 8.81
N ASP A 110 -16.45 -10.76 9.78
CA ASP A 110 -17.58 -10.57 10.70
C ASP A 110 -17.26 -9.48 11.72
N LEU A 111 -18.03 -8.40 11.65
CA LEU A 111 -17.91 -7.22 12.51
C LEU A 111 -18.92 -7.23 13.66
N GLY A 112 -19.78 -8.24 13.76
CA GLY A 112 -20.79 -8.34 14.81
C GLY A 112 -21.85 -7.24 14.77
N ILE A 113 -21.97 -6.51 13.65
CA ILE A 113 -23.00 -5.52 13.40
C ILE A 113 -23.93 -6.03 12.29
N PRO A 114 -25.27 -5.96 12.47
CA PRO A 114 -26.19 -6.23 11.38
C PRO A 114 -25.95 -5.23 10.25
N ASP A 115 -26.14 -5.66 9.00
CA ASP A 115 -26.01 -4.79 7.82
C ASP A 115 -26.71 -3.45 8.10
N LEU A 116 -25.95 -2.35 7.99
CA LEU A 116 -26.47 -1.01 8.14
C LEU A 116 -27.62 -0.87 7.14
N LYS A 117 -28.84 -0.70 7.66
CA LYS A 117 -30.06 -0.54 6.85
C LYS A 117 -30.06 0.79 6.11
#